data_AF-A0A0B4DRW1-F1
#
_entry.id   AF-A0A0B4DRW1-F1
#
_cell.length_a   1.000
_cell.length_b   1.000
_cell.length_c   1.000
_cell.angle_alpha   90.00
_cell.angle_beta   90.00
_cell.angle_gamma   90.00
#
_symmetry.space_group_name_H-M   'P 1'
#
loop_
_entity.id
_entity.type
_entity.pdbx_description
1 polymer ?
#
loop_
_entity_poly.entity_id
_entity_poly.type
_entity_poly.pdbx_seq_one_letter_code
_entity_poly.pdbx_strand_id
1 'polypeptide(L)'
;MLETYLDALKAQAEPGRAEQMAAYHKQAREVLGVPNPATNNLTKSWRQSLSVAERVDLARALWHTDIFEARIAAGKLLTQARIKEDQAVWELLQSWVPQFDSWAIADHACSAISKRLLADPARLDAVESWCQSDHMWTRRAALVATLPWAKMNNLKPADQQARERILGWAAAYVPDRDWFMQKAVAWWLRDLSKHDADRTRAFLAEHGQDMKGFARKEAAKYLKDI
;
A
#
# COMPACT_ATOMS: atom_id res chain seq x y z
N MET A 1 6.00 27.12 4.77
CA MET A 1 4.89 26.19 5.12
C MET A 1 5.40 24.79 5.43
N LEU A 2 6.19 24.14 4.57
CA LEU A 2 6.75 22.79 4.82
C LEU A 2 7.52 22.67 6.14
N GLU A 3 8.36 23.67 6.45
CA GLU A 3 9.24 23.67 7.63
C GLU A 3 8.49 23.42 8.94
N THR A 4 7.36 24.10 9.18
CA THR A 4 6.51 23.90 10.37
C THR A 4 6.03 22.45 10.52
N TYR A 5 5.76 21.75 9.41
CA TYR A 5 5.34 20.34 9.45
C TYR A 5 6.50 19.38 9.69
N LEU A 6 7.69 19.70 9.16
CA LEU A 6 8.91 18.95 9.44
C LEU A 6 9.35 19.12 10.89
N ASP A 7 9.26 20.33 11.44
CA ASP A 7 9.57 20.60 12.84
C ASP A 7 8.59 19.87 13.77
N ALA A 8 7.31 19.85 13.41
CA ALA A 8 6.32 19.06 14.15
C ALA A 8 6.63 17.55 14.12
N LEU A 9 7.14 17.01 13.00
CA LEU A 9 7.61 15.61 12.95
C LEU A 9 8.85 15.42 13.82
N LYS A 10 9.87 16.27 13.68
CA LYS A 10 11.12 16.20 14.45
C LYS A 10 10.87 16.29 15.96
N ALA A 11 9.90 17.10 16.39
CA ALA A 11 9.50 17.21 17.78
C ALA A 11 8.87 15.92 18.36
N GLN A 12 8.53 14.94 17.52
CA GLN A 12 8.01 13.62 17.92
C GLN A 12 9.07 12.52 17.81
N ALA A 13 10.33 12.86 17.50
CA ALA A 13 11.42 11.89 17.41
C ALA A 13 11.72 11.28 18.79
N GLU A 14 11.92 9.96 18.82
CA GLU A 14 12.33 9.23 20.02
C GLU A 14 13.84 8.89 19.94
N PRO A 15 14.63 9.12 21.01
CA PRO A 15 16.05 8.78 21.04
C PRO A 15 16.32 7.32 20.69
N GLY A 16 17.30 7.06 19.80
CA GLY A 16 17.70 5.72 19.38
C GLY A 16 16.78 5.05 18.35
N ARG A 17 15.61 5.65 18.05
CA ARG A 17 14.64 5.07 17.11
C ARG A 17 15.06 5.26 15.65
N ALA A 18 15.71 6.38 15.33
CA ALA A 18 16.17 6.67 13.98
C ALA A 18 17.15 5.59 13.48
N GLU A 19 18.14 5.25 14.31
CA GLU A 19 19.15 4.24 14.00
C GLU A 19 18.53 2.84 13.88
N GLN A 20 17.62 2.49 14.80
CA GLN A 20 16.90 1.22 14.75
C GLN A 20 16.07 1.09 13.47
N MET A 21 15.36 2.14 13.08
CA MET A 21 14.52 2.15 11.89
C MET A 21 15.34 2.13 10.59
N ALA A 22 16.45 2.88 10.54
CA ALA A 22 17.39 2.82 9.42
C ALA A 22 17.95 1.40 9.23
N ALA A 23 18.38 0.75 10.32
CA ALA A 23 18.89 -0.62 10.29
C ALA A 23 17.81 -1.64 9.89
N TYR A 24 16.60 -1.52 10.47
CA TYR A 24 15.49 -2.44 10.20
C TYR A 24 15.02 -2.37 8.74
N HIS A 25 14.89 -1.17 8.19
CA HIS A 25 14.49 -0.96 6.79
C HIS A 25 15.65 -1.07 5.81
N LYS A 26 16.89 -1.17 6.29
CA LYS A 26 18.12 -1.24 5.49
C LYS A 26 18.19 -0.08 4.47
N GLN A 27 17.87 1.13 4.91
CA GLN A 27 17.85 2.32 4.04
C GLN A 27 18.93 3.32 4.45
N ALA A 28 19.45 4.04 3.46
CA ALA A 28 20.38 5.17 3.65
C ALA A 28 19.67 6.53 3.75
N ARG A 29 18.36 6.54 3.51
CA ARG A 29 17.48 7.70 3.63
C ARG A 29 17.52 8.30 5.04
N GLU A 30 17.39 9.63 5.16
CA GLU A 30 17.18 10.28 6.46
C GLU A 30 15.95 9.70 7.18
N VAL A 31 16.15 9.34 8.45
CA VAL A 31 15.11 8.80 9.35
C VAL A 31 15.05 9.69 10.59
N LEU A 32 13.87 10.19 10.91
CA LEU A 32 13.65 11.08 12.05
C LEU A 32 13.53 10.30 13.37
N GLY A 33 13.13 9.03 13.32
CA GLY A 33 12.84 8.25 14.52
C GLY A 33 11.47 8.58 15.10
N VAL A 34 10.48 8.88 14.25
CA VAL A 34 9.11 9.23 14.70
C VAL A 34 8.24 7.97 14.73
N PRO A 35 7.56 7.66 15.86
CA PRO A 35 6.64 6.55 15.93
C PRO A 35 5.45 6.70 14.99
N ASN A 36 5.02 5.60 14.37
CA ASN A 36 3.84 5.60 13.49
C ASN A 36 2.56 6.16 14.17
N PRO A 37 2.27 5.92 15.46
CA PRO A 37 1.18 6.58 16.17
C PRO A 37 1.31 8.11 16.23
N ALA A 38 2.52 8.64 16.42
CA ALA A 38 2.76 10.09 16.40
C ALA A 38 2.54 10.67 15.00
N THR A 39 3.05 10.03 13.95
CA THR A 39 2.77 10.42 12.56
C THR A 39 1.28 10.38 12.22
N ASN A 40 0.55 9.38 12.75
CA ASN A 40 -0.91 9.29 12.61
C ASN A 40 -1.63 10.48 13.25
N ASN A 41 -1.25 10.83 14.48
CA ASN A 41 -1.86 11.91 15.24
C ASN A 41 -1.60 13.28 14.58
N LEU A 42 -0.36 13.55 14.19
CA LEU A 42 0.03 14.77 13.49
C LEU A 42 -0.77 14.93 12.19
N THR A 43 -0.72 13.94 11.31
CA THR A 43 -1.42 14.01 10.03
C THR A 43 -2.95 14.09 10.22
N LYS A 44 -3.51 13.52 11.29
CA LYS A 44 -4.93 13.71 11.65
C LYS A 44 -5.26 15.15 11.97
N SER A 45 -4.44 15.81 12.78
CA SER A 45 -4.59 17.23 13.10
C SER A 45 -4.46 18.09 11.83
N TRP A 46 -3.44 17.85 11.00
CA TRP A 46 -3.24 18.63 9.76
C TRP A 46 -4.41 18.48 8.79
N ARG A 47 -4.99 17.29 8.68
CA ARG A 47 -6.20 17.06 7.86
C ARG A 47 -7.42 17.83 8.36
N GLN A 48 -7.46 18.27 9.61
CA GLN A 48 -8.58 19.06 10.14
C GLN A 48 -8.46 20.54 9.78
N SER A 49 -7.23 21.06 9.66
CA SER A 49 -6.98 22.46 9.34
C SER A 49 -6.79 22.75 7.85
N LEU A 50 -6.36 21.76 7.06
CA LEU A 50 -6.05 21.93 5.65
C LEU A 50 -7.22 21.54 4.74
N SER A 51 -7.44 22.32 3.68
CA SER A 51 -8.25 21.95 2.52
C SER A 51 -7.63 20.76 1.76
N VAL A 52 -8.36 20.18 0.81
CA VAL A 52 -7.82 19.07 -0.01
C VAL A 52 -6.64 19.54 -0.86
N ALA A 53 -6.71 20.74 -1.45
CA ALA A 53 -5.63 21.30 -2.25
C ALA A 53 -4.35 21.49 -1.43
N GLU A 54 -4.46 22.09 -0.24
CA GLU A 54 -3.29 22.28 0.64
C GLU A 54 -2.71 20.95 1.13
N ARG A 55 -3.53 19.91 1.32
CA ARG A 55 -3.04 18.56 1.64
C ARG A 55 -2.25 17.97 0.48
N VAL A 56 -2.68 18.17 -0.77
CA VAL A 56 -1.96 17.72 -1.97
C VAL A 56 -0.61 18.44 -2.06
N ASP A 57 -0.59 19.75 -1.87
CA ASP A 57 0.65 20.54 -1.90
C ASP A 57 1.62 20.13 -0.78
N LEU A 58 1.11 19.97 0.45
CA LEU A 58 1.91 19.52 1.57
C LEU A 58 2.42 18.09 1.38
N ALA A 59 1.57 17.17 0.90
CA ALA A 59 1.98 15.79 0.65
C ALA A 59 3.06 15.72 -0.44
N ARG A 60 2.94 16.52 -1.51
CA ARG A 60 3.97 16.65 -2.55
C ARG A 60 5.28 17.16 -1.96
N ALA A 61 5.22 18.21 -1.15
CA ALA A 61 6.40 18.81 -0.52
C ALA A 61 7.09 17.83 0.45
N LEU A 62 6.32 17.13 1.30
CA LEU A 62 6.82 16.09 2.21
C LEU A 62 7.41 14.88 1.46
N TRP A 63 6.83 14.51 0.32
CA TRP A 63 7.38 13.42 -0.48
C TRP A 63 8.76 13.77 -1.06
N HIS A 64 8.91 15.02 -1.53
CA HIS A 64 10.11 15.52 -2.18
C HIS A 64 11.30 15.71 -1.22
N THR A 65 11.07 15.81 0.10
CA THR A 65 12.18 15.87 1.06
C THR A 65 13.01 14.60 1.10
N ASP A 66 12.46 13.49 0.60
CA ASP A 66 13.06 12.17 0.72
C ASP A 66 13.37 11.79 2.17
N ILE A 67 12.63 12.31 3.17
CA ILE A 67 12.76 11.88 4.57
C ILE A 67 11.76 10.75 4.82
N PHE A 68 12.17 9.69 5.53
CA PHE A 68 11.37 8.47 5.66
C PHE A 68 9.99 8.72 6.27
N GLU A 69 9.93 9.35 7.44
CA GLU A 69 8.65 9.66 8.09
C GLU A 69 7.88 10.79 7.40
N ALA A 70 8.55 11.66 6.63
CA ALA A 70 7.87 12.66 5.80
C ALA A 70 7.12 11.98 4.63
N ARG A 71 7.72 11.01 3.94
CA ARG A 71 7.03 10.21 2.90
C ARG A 71 5.88 9.39 3.48
N ILE A 72 6.04 8.82 4.67
CA ILE A 72 4.95 8.16 5.39
C ILE A 72 3.82 9.15 5.71
N ALA A 73 4.15 10.34 6.21
CA ALA A 73 3.18 11.39 6.51
C ALA A 73 2.45 11.87 5.24
N ALA A 74 3.15 12.00 4.12
CA ALA A 74 2.58 12.35 2.82
C ALA A 74 1.48 11.37 2.39
N GLY A 75 1.73 10.05 2.50
CA GLY A 75 0.71 9.03 2.25
C GLY A 75 -0.49 9.19 3.18
N LYS A 76 -0.26 9.31 4.49
CA LYS A 76 -1.31 9.45 5.51
C LYS A 76 -2.18 10.70 5.33
N LEU A 77 -1.66 11.80 4.80
CA LEU A 77 -2.44 13.02 4.53
C LEU A 77 -3.60 12.80 3.55
N LEU A 78 -3.53 11.73 2.75
CA LEU A 78 -4.42 11.44 1.63
C LEU A 78 -5.24 10.14 1.82
N THR A 79 -5.21 9.52 3.02
CA THR A 79 -5.89 8.23 3.30
C THR A 79 -7.38 8.34 3.64
N GLN A 80 -7.99 9.52 3.54
CA GLN A 80 -9.41 9.73 3.81
C GLN A 80 -10.22 8.92 2.80
N ALA A 81 -11.26 8.21 3.27
CA ALA A 81 -12.12 7.41 2.39
C ALA A 81 -12.88 8.30 1.39
N ARG A 82 -13.38 9.46 1.86
CA ARG A 82 -14.12 10.41 1.05
C ARG A 82 -13.26 11.65 0.80
N ILE A 83 -12.93 11.88 -0.46
CA ILE A 83 -12.36 13.12 -0.99
C ILE A 83 -13.15 13.37 -2.27
N LYS A 84 -13.82 14.52 -2.34
CA LYS A 84 -14.54 14.96 -3.54
C LYS A 84 -13.52 15.50 -4.55
N GLU A 85 -13.75 15.29 -5.84
CA GLU A 85 -12.87 15.78 -6.92
C GLU A 85 -11.40 15.40 -6.67
N ASP A 86 -11.17 14.10 -6.45
CA ASP A 86 -9.90 13.55 -6.00
C ASP A 86 -8.85 13.38 -7.10
N GLN A 87 -9.05 13.96 -8.28
CA GLN A 87 -8.18 13.77 -9.44
C GLN A 87 -6.72 14.18 -9.14
N ALA A 88 -6.51 15.35 -8.54
CA ALA A 88 -5.18 15.81 -8.16
C ALA A 88 -4.51 14.90 -7.09
N VAL A 89 -5.31 14.27 -6.23
CA VAL A 89 -4.83 13.28 -5.25
C VAL A 89 -4.38 12.02 -5.97
N TRP A 90 -5.20 11.53 -6.91
CA TRP A 90 -4.90 10.34 -7.71
C TRP A 90 -3.63 10.53 -8.55
N GLU A 91 -3.49 11.64 -9.26
CA GLU A 91 -2.30 11.97 -10.05
C GLU A 91 -1.03 12.04 -9.21
N LEU A 92 -1.10 12.70 -8.04
CA LEU A 92 0.04 12.77 -7.12
C LEU A 92 0.44 11.37 -6.64
N LEU A 93 -0.52 10.54 -6.21
CA LEU A 93 -0.25 9.19 -5.74
C LEU A 93 0.35 8.30 -6.85
N GLN A 94 -0.13 8.41 -8.08
CA GLN A 94 0.43 7.68 -9.22
C GLN A 94 1.89 8.07 -9.50
N SER A 95 2.22 9.37 -9.36
CA SER A 95 3.59 9.85 -9.58
C SER A 95 4.62 9.22 -8.64
N TRP A 96 4.18 8.72 -7.48
CA TRP A 96 5.04 8.09 -6.47
C TRP A 96 5.33 6.63 -6.73
N VAL A 97 4.46 5.93 -7.47
CA VAL A 97 4.57 4.49 -7.73
C VAL A 97 5.91 4.05 -8.34
N PRO A 98 6.47 4.74 -9.36
CA PRO A 98 7.80 4.41 -9.88
C PRO A 98 8.95 4.78 -8.94
N GLN A 99 8.69 5.54 -7.86
CA GLN A 99 9.68 6.01 -6.90
C GLN A 99 9.72 5.16 -5.61
N PHE A 100 8.87 4.14 -5.49
CA PHE A 100 8.83 3.28 -4.31
C PHE A 100 10.12 2.47 -4.17
N ASP A 101 10.74 2.52 -2.99
CA ASP A 101 11.98 1.79 -2.70
C ASP A 101 11.93 1.06 -1.35
N SER A 102 10.80 1.18 -0.65
CA SER A 102 10.61 0.68 0.70
C SER A 102 9.17 0.21 0.86
N TRP A 103 8.99 -1.01 1.35
CA TRP A 103 7.66 -1.56 1.63
C TRP A 103 6.86 -0.67 2.59
N ALA A 104 7.52 -0.03 3.57
CA ALA A 104 6.83 0.79 4.55
C ALA A 104 6.27 2.08 3.95
N ILE A 105 7.01 2.70 3.04
CA ILE A 105 6.53 3.89 2.31
C ILE A 105 5.45 3.48 1.31
N ALA A 106 5.74 2.44 0.50
CA ALA A 106 4.81 1.94 -0.50
C ALA A 106 3.46 1.55 0.13
N ASP A 107 3.44 0.83 1.24
CA ASP A 107 2.20 0.38 1.89
C ASP A 107 1.35 1.57 2.42
N HIS A 108 2.00 2.64 2.90
CA HIS A 108 1.30 3.86 3.31
C HIS A 108 0.74 4.64 2.12
N ALA A 109 1.48 4.74 1.02
CA ALA A 109 0.97 5.33 -0.23
C ALA A 109 -0.17 4.47 -0.81
N CYS A 110 -0.01 3.14 -0.85
CA CYS A 110 -1.03 2.19 -1.28
C CYS A 110 -2.31 2.28 -0.42
N SER A 111 -2.19 2.61 0.87
CA SER A 111 -3.37 2.86 1.70
C SER A 111 -4.20 4.04 1.19
N ALA A 112 -3.57 5.11 0.70
CA ALA A 112 -4.26 6.24 0.08
C ALA A 112 -4.80 5.88 -1.32
N ILE A 113 -3.96 5.23 -2.15
CA ILE A 113 -4.33 4.72 -3.49
C ILE A 113 -5.59 3.84 -3.39
N SER A 114 -5.65 2.93 -2.42
CA SER A 114 -6.78 2.03 -2.22
C SER A 114 -8.10 2.77 -2.02
N LYS A 115 -8.10 3.93 -1.35
CA LYS A 115 -9.31 4.75 -1.18
C LYS A 115 -9.76 5.38 -2.48
N ARG A 116 -8.82 5.75 -3.35
CA ARG A 116 -9.10 6.32 -4.67
C ARG A 116 -9.62 5.25 -5.64
N LEU A 117 -9.06 4.03 -5.57
CA LEU A 117 -9.53 2.88 -6.36
C LEU A 117 -10.94 2.44 -5.94
N LEU A 118 -11.24 2.42 -4.64
CA LEU A 118 -12.59 2.08 -4.16
C LEU A 118 -13.64 3.14 -4.52
N ALA A 119 -13.23 4.41 -4.60
CA ALA A 119 -14.11 5.50 -5.02
C ALA A 119 -14.39 5.46 -6.53
N ASP A 120 -13.41 5.03 -7.32
CA ASP A 120 -13.50 4.91 -8.78
C ASP A 120 -12.75 3.65 -9.27
N PRO A 121 -13.45 2.50 -9.36
CA PRO A 121 -12.85 1.24 -9.80
C PRO A 121 -12.35 1.23 -11.25
N ALA A 122 -12.74 2.20 -12.10
CA ALA A 122 -12.21 2.30 -13.46
C ALA A 122 -10.69 2.55 -13.46
N ARG A 123 -10.15 3.12 -12.37
CA ARG A 123 -8.71 3.31 -12.17
C ARG A 123 -7.92 2.01 -12.05
N LEU A 124 -8.58 0.85 -11.94
CA LEU A 124 -7.91 -0.45 -12.05
C LEU A 124 -7.18 -0.64 -13.39
N ASP A 125 -7.60 0.06 -14.44
CA ASP A 125 -6.91 0.05 -15.74
C ASP A 125 -5.50 0.65 -15.65
N ALA A 126 -5.33 1.71 -14.85
CA ALA A 126 -4.01 2.25 -14.57
C ALA A 126 -3.18 1.28 -13.72
N VAL A 127 -3.80 0.59 -12.76
CA VAL A 127 -3.11 -0.39 -11.90
C VAL A 127 -2.66 -1.62 -12.70
N GLU A 128 -3.42 -2.06 -13.70
CA GLU A 128 -3.03 -3.17 -14.56
C GLU A 128 -1.72 -2.91 -15.28
N SER A 129 -1.47 -1.66 -15.72
CA SER A 129 -0.19 -1.27 -16.31
C SER A 129 1.00 -1.46 -15.36
N TRP A 130 0.77 -1.38 -14.04
CA TRP A 130 1.83 -1.60 -13.04
C TRP A 130 2.29 -3.05 -13.02
N CYS A 131 1.42 -3.98 -13.44
CA CYS A 131 1.73 -5.41 -13.47
C CYS A 131 2.78 -5.78 -14.52
N GLN A 132 3.02 -4.88 -15.49
CA GLN A 132 4.01 -5.05 -16.55
C GLN A 132 5.32 -4.30 -16.27
N SER A 133 5.43 -3.59 -15.16
CA SER A 133 6.63 -2.81 -14.83
C SER A 133 7.81 -3.71 -14.49
N ASP A 134 9.02 -3.37 -14.94
CA ASP A 134 10.26 -4.00 -14.48
C ASP A 134 10.58 -3.70 -13.00
N HIS A 135 10.00 -2.63 -12.48
CA HIS A 135 10.20 -2.19 -11.10
C HIS A 135 9.34 -3.02 -10.13
N MET A 136 10.02 -3.84 -9.31
CA MET A 136 9.36 -4.75 -8.36
C MET A 136 8.36 -4.05 -7.44
N TRP A 137 8.70 -2.86 -6.90
CA TRP A 137 7.81 -2.16 -5.99
C TRP A 137 6.54 -1.64 -6.68
N THR A 138 6.63 -1.29 -7.96
CA THR A 138 5.47 -0.94 -8.79
C THR A 138 4.55 -2.15 -8.98
N ARG A 139 5.10 -3.32 -9.33
CA ARG A 139 4.32 -4.57 -9.43
C ARG A 139 3.68 -4.93 -8.09
N ARG A 140 4.43 -4.86 -6.99
CA ARG A 140 3.94 -5.11 -5.63
C ARG A 140 2.79 -4.17 -5.25
N ALA A 141 2.90 -2.89 -5.60
CA ALA A 141 1.87 -1.90 -5.31
C ALA A 141 0.52 -2.27 -5.92
N ALA A 142 0.48 -2.97 -7.06
CA ALA A 142 -0.77 -3.42 -7.68
C ALA A 142 -1.59 -4.34 -6.76
N LEU A 143 -0.95 -5.30 -6.08
CA LEU A 143 -1.64 -6.15 -5.10
C LEU A 143 -1.94 -5.44 -3.80
N VAL A 144 -0.99 -4.64 -3.27
CA VAL A 144 -1.17 -3.97 -1.98
C VAL A 144 -2.28 -2.92 -2.04
N ALA A 145 -2.34 -2.13 -3.11
CA ALA A 145 -3.38 -1.11 -3.29
C ALA A 145 -4.79 -1.72 -3.45
N THR A 146 -4.88 -2.97 -3.90
CA THR A 146 -6.15 -3.66 -4.17
C THR A 146 -6.55 -4.67 -3.10
N LEU A 147 -5.80 -4.74 -1.99
CA LEU A 147 -6.14 -5.53 -0.81
C LEU A 147 -7.58 -5.34 -0.29
N PRO A 148 -8.25 -4.18 -0.40
CA PRO A 148 -9.65 -4.08 0.01
C PRO A 148 -10.58 -5.07 -0.68
N TRP A 149 -10.37 -5.41 -1.97
CA TRP A 149 -11.22 -6.38 -2.68
C TRP A 149 -11.10 -7.80 -2.14
N ALA A 150 -9.94 -8.17 -1.57
CA ALA A 150 -9.78 -9.42 -0.83
C ALA A 150 -10.61 -9.46 0.46
N LYS A 151 -10.94 -8.29 1.03
CA LYS A 151 -11.58 -8.15 2.35
C LYS A 151 -13.10 -7.93 2.31
N MET A 152 -13.67 -7.76 1.13
CA MET A 152 -15.11 -7.54 0.96
C MET A 152 -15.89 -8.85 1.15
N ASN A 153 -17.00 -8.81 1.88
CA ASN A 153 -17.92 -9.94 2.02
C ASN A 153 -19.07 -9.87 1.00
N ASN A 154 -19.70 -8.71 0.87
CA ASN A 154 -20.90 -8.51 0.06
C ASN A 154 -20.54 -7.86 -1.27
N LEU A 155 -19.91 -8.61 -2.16
CA LEU A 155 -19.46 -8.09 -3.45
C LEU A 155 -20.66 -7.79 -4.35
N LYS A 156 -20.66 -6.59 -4.93
CA LYS A 156 -21.50 -6.33 -6.11
C LYS A 156 -20.89 -7.05 -7.32
N PRO A 157 -21.64 -7.26 -8.40
CA PRO A 157 -21.09 -7.88 -9.61
C PRO A 157 -19.79 -7.21 -10.12
N ALA A 158 -19.71 -5.88 -10.06
CA ALA A 158 -18.50 -5.15 -10.43
C ALA A 158 -17.33 -5.40 -9.46
N ASP A 159 -17.58 -5.53 -8.16
CA ASP A 159 -16.53 -5.84 -7.18
C ASP A 159 -16.02 -7.28 -7.35
N GLN A 160 -16.91 -8.21 -7.71
CA GLN A 160 -16.52 -9.59 -8.05
C GLN A 160 -15.65 -9.63 -9.31
N GLN A 161 -16.00 -8.88 -10.35
CA GLN A 161 -15.18 -8.77 -11.57
C GLN A 161 -13.80 -8.17 -11.26
N ALA A 162 -13.75 -7.10 -10.46
CA ALA A 162 -12.49 -6.52 -10.01
C ALA A 162 -11.64 -7.54 -9.22
N ARG A 163 -12.24 -8.28 -8.28
CA ARG A 163 -11.57 -9.34 -7.51
C ARG A 163 -10.95 -10.40 -8.42
N GLU A 164 -11.71 -10.92 -9.39
CA GLU A 164 -11.19 -11.94 -10.31
C GLU A 164 -10.08 -11.40 -11.22
N ARG A 165 -10.19 -10.15 -11.69
CA ARG A 165 -9.10 -9.48 -12.42
C ARG A 165 -7.82 -9.40 -11.59
N ILE A 166 -7.93 -8.99 -10.32
CA ILE A 166 -6.79 -8.90 -9.39
C ILE A 166 -6.20 -10.29 -9.10
N LEU A 167 -7.03 -11.32 -8.97
CA LEU A 167 -6.57 -12.71 -8.85
C LEU A 167 -5.77 -13.15 -10.08
N GLY A 168 -6.17 -12.73 -11.28
CA GLY A 168 -5.38 -12.91 -12.51
C GLY A 168 -3.99 -12.28 -12.41
N TRP A 169 -3.87 -11.07 -11.87
CA TRP A 169 -2.58 -10.43 -11.63
C TRP A 169 -1.75 -11.19 -10.59
N ALA A 170 -2.38 -11.65 -9.51
CA ALA A 170 -1.71 -12.44 -8.48
C ALA A 170 -1.17 -13.77 -9.04
N ALA A 171 -1.92 -14.44 -9.91
CA ALA A 171 -1.49 -15.65 -10.62
C ALA A 171 -0.26 -15.37 -11.50
N ALA A 172 -0.27 -14.27 -12.26
CA ALA A 172 0.87 -13.86 -13.09
C ALA A 172 2.14 -13.59 -12.27
N TYR A 173 2.02 -13.24 -10.98
CA TYR A 173 3.15 -13.03 -10.09
C TYR A 173 3.64 -14.29 -9.38
N VAL A 174 2.92 -15.41 -9.43
CA VAL A 174 3.32 -16.66 -8.75
C VAL A 174 4.71 -17.15 -9.18
N PRO A 175 5.13 -17.08 -10.46
CA PRO A 175 6.48 -17.48 -10.86
C PRO A 175 7.59 -16.56 -10.35
N ASP A 176 7.28 -15.30 -9.98
CA ASP A 176 8.28 -14.33 -9.51
C ASP A 176 8.88 -14.80 -8.18
N ARG A 177 10.18 -15.11 -8.20
CA ARG A 177 10.90 -15.64 -7.04
C ARG A 177 11.36 -14.55 -6.08
N ASP A 178 11.08 -13.27 -6.31
CA ASP A 178 11.34 -12.22 -5.35
C ASP A 178 10.56 -12.43 -4.04
N TRP A 179 11.20 -12.16 -2.90
CA TRP A 179 10.60 -12.41 -1.59
C TRP A 179 9.43 -11.46 -1.28
N PHE A 180 9.52 -10.19 -1.67
CA PHE A 180 8.46 -9.21 -1.45
C PHE A 180 7.26 -9.46 -2.36
N MET A 181 7.49 -9.91 -3.60
CA MET A 181 6.41 -10.32 -4.50
C MET A 181 5.65 -11.54 -3.98
N GLN A 182 6.37 -12.59 -3.56
CA GLN A 182 5.75 -13.77 -2.95
C GLN A 182 4.98 -13.44 -1.67
N LYS A 183 5.48 -12.48 -0.87
CA LYS A 183 4.74 -11.96 0.29
C LYS A 183 3.47 -11.21 -0.10
N ALA A 184 3.49 -10.44 -1.18
CA ALA A 184 2.32 -9.70 -1.63
C ALA A 184 1.19 -10.65 -2.10
N VAL A 185 1.52 -11.65 -2.92
CA VAL A 185 0.58 -12.71 -3.34
C VAL A 185 0.01 -13.43 -2.12
N ALA A 186 0.90 -13.91 -1.23
CA ALA A 186 0.48 -14.63 -0.04
C ALA A 186 -0.41 -13.78 0.88
N TRP A 187 -0.09 -12.50 1.07
CA TRP A 187 -0.89 -11.61 1.90
C TRP A 187 -2.28 -11.40 1.30
N TRP A 188 -2.36 -11.15 0.00
CA TRP A 188 -3.65 -10.95 -0.67
C TRP A 188 -4.55 -12.18 -0.53
N LEU A 189 -4.02 -13.38 -0.81
CA LEU A 189 -4.74 -14.65 -0.64
C LEU A 189 -5.10 -14.95 0.81
N ARG A 190 -4.20 -14.68 1.75
CA ARG A 190 -4.46 -14.87 3.18
C ARG A 190 -5.62 -14.00 3.65
N ASP A 191 -5.69 -12.74 3.20
CA ASP A 191 -6.81 -11.89 3.56
C ASP A 191 -8.09 -12.36 2.84
N LEU A 192 -8.04 -12.77 1.57
CA LEU A 192 -9.18 -13.39 0.88
C LEU A 192 -9.70 -14.63 1.62
N SER A 193 -8.82 -15.50 2.12
CA SER A 193 -9.21 -16.77 2.78
C SER A 193 -10.16 -16.62 3.97
N LYS A 194 -10.18 -15.44 4.60
CA LYS A 194 -11.08 -15.10 5.72
C LYS A 194 -12.51 -14.79 5.26
N HIS A 195 -12.67 -14.43 3.99
CA HIS A 195 -13.90 -13.91 3.41
C HIS A 195 -14.44 -14.81 2.31
N ASP A 196 -13.56 -15.52 1.61
CA ASP A 196 -13.85 -16.43 0.51
C ASP A 196 -12.82 -17.58 0.51
N ALA A 197 -13.03 -18.50 1.45
CA ALA A 197 -12.15 -19.63 1.66
C ALA A 197 -12.07 -20.51 0.41
N ASP A 198 -13.22 -20.80 -0.23
CA ASP A 198 -13.28 -21.69 -1.39
C ASP A 198 -12.58 -21.11 -2.61
N ARG A 199 -12.73 -19.80 -2.87
CA ARG A 199 -11.98 -19.16 -3.96
C ARG A 199 -10.48 -19.20 -3.72
N THR A 200 -10.05 -19.04 -2.47
CA THR A 200 -8.63 -19.16 -2.09
C THR A 200 -8.12 -20.59 -2.27
N ARG A 201 -8.91 -21.61 -1.87
CA ARG A 201 -8.58 -23.02 -2.12
C ARG A 201 -8.41 -23.31 -3.60
N ALA A 202 -9.34 -22.82 -4.43
CA ALA A 202 -9.28 -22.98 -5.88
C ALA A 202 -7.99 -22.37 -6.45
N PHE A 203 -7.64 -21.14 -6.05
CA PHE A 203 -6.38 -20.51 -6.47
C PHE A 203 -5.15 -21.32 -6.05
N LEU A 204 -5.11 -21.83 -4.82
CA LEU A 204 -4.00 -22.63 -4.33
C LEU A 204 -3.91 -24.02 -4.98
N ALA A 205 -5.04 -24.61 -5.36
CA ALA A 205 -5.06 -25.86 -6.11
C ALA A 205 -4.46 -25.67 -7.51
N GLU A 206 -4.76 -24.54 -8.16
CA GLU A 206 -4.31 -24.22 -9.52
C GLU A 206 -2.86 -23.74 -9.57
N HIS A 207 -2.47 -22.78 -8.71
CA HIS A 207 -1.18 -22.10 -8.79
C HIS A 207 -0.26 -22.35 -7.58
N GLY A 208 -0.77 -22.95 -6.52
CA GLY A 208 -0.06 -23.05 -5.24
C GLY A 208 1.20 -23.90 -5.27
N GLN A 209 1.37 -24.77 -6.27
CA GLN A 209 2.60 -25.58 -6.42
C GLN A 209 3.82 -24.74 -6.82
N ASP A 210 3.61 -23.66 -7.58
CA ASP A 210 4.68 -22.78 -8.07
C ASP A 210 5.06 -21.68 -7.07
N MET A 211 4.21 -21.45 -6.07
CA MET A 211 4.49 -20.54 -4.96
C MET A 211 5.68 -21.02 -4.13
N LYS A 212 6.42 -20.09 -3.51
CA LYS A 212 7.37 -20.47 -2.46
C LYS A 212 6.64 -21.12 -1.29
N GLY A 213 7.23 -22.16 -0.69
CA GLY A 213 6.60 -22.91 0.41
C GLY A 213 6.13 -22.02 1.58
N PHE A 214 6.91 -21.00 1.96
CA PHE A 214 6.50 -20.06 3.00
C PHE A 214 5.27 -19.22 2.57
N ALA A 215 5.20 -18.84 1.29
CA ALA A 215 4.15 -17.99 0.75
C ALA A 215 2.85 -18.79 0.63
N ARG A 216 2.91 -20.04 0.16
CA ARG A 216 1.78 -20.97 0.16
C ARG A 216 1.23 -21.20 1.56
N LYS A 217 2.11 -21.46 2.53
CA LYS A 217 1.73 -21.65 3.94
C LYS A 217 1.05 -20.40 4.52
N GLU A 218 1.57 -19.21 4.21
CA GLU A 218 0.98 -17.95 4.67
C GLU A 218 -0.39 -17.68 4.00
N ALA A 219 -0.54 -17.97 2.72
CA ALA A 219 -1.80 -17.86 1.99
C ALA A 219 -2.89 -18.78 2.57
N ALA A 220 -2.50 -20.01 2.96
CA ALA A 220 -3.41 -21.01 3.53
C ALA A 220 -3.67 -20.86 5.04
N LYS A 221 -3.11 -19.83 5.70
CA LYS A 221 -3.09 -19.71 7.17
C LYS A 221 -4.44 -19.89 7.87
N TYR A 222 -5.54 -19.48 7.24
CA TYR A 222 -6.89 -19.56 7.80
C TYR A 222 -7.78 -20.61 7.13
N LEU A 223 -7.24 -21.36 6.17
CA LEU A 223 -7.93 -22.48 5.55
C LEU A 223 -7.75 -23.70 6.45
N LYS A 224 -8.86 -24.31 6.85
CA LYS A 224 -8.82 -25.63 7.46
C LYS A 224 -8.46 -26.65 6.38
N ASP A 225 -7.61 -27.61 6.72
CA ASP A 225 -7.35 -28.83 5.96
C ASP A 225 -6.55 -28.68 4.63
N ILE A 226 -5.64 -27.69 4.55
CA ILE A 226 -4.65 -27.55 3.45
C ILE A 226 -3.21 -27.70 3.95
#